data_AF-A0A5N8HKK9-F1
#
_entry.id   AF-A0A5N8HKK9-F1
#
_cell.length_a   1.000
_cell.length_b   1.000
_cell.length_c   1.000
_cell.angle_alpha   90.00
_cell.angle_beta   90.00
_cell.angle_gamma   90.00
#
_symmetry.space_group_name_H-M   'P 1'
#
loop_
_entity.id
_entity.type
_entity.pdbx_description
1 polymer ?
#
loop_
_entity_poly.entity_id
_entity_poly.type
_entity_poly.pdbx_seq_one_letter_code
_entity_poly.pdbx_strand_id
1 'polypeptide(L)'
;MNAERKFLLACLIFALVIYAIHTFGLFDLLTDLPHLQTLIRQSGLFGYSLYILLFIIATLFLLPGSILVIAGGIVFGPLLGTLLSLIAATLASSCSFLLARWLGRDLLLKYVGHSHTFQAIEKGIARNGIDFLILTRLIPLFPYNIQ
;
A
#
# COMPACT_ATOMS: atom_id res chain seq x y z
N MET A 1 -6.26 -7.51 25.49
CA MET A 1 -4.91 -7.33 24.90
C MET A 1 -4.77 -5.86 24.52
N ASN A 2 -4.13 -5.07 25.38
CA ASN A 2 -4.22 -3.61 25.40
C ASN A 2 -3.80 -3.00 24.05
N ALA A 3 -4.57 -2.02 23.55
CA ALA A 3 -4.35 -1.35 22.26
C ALA A 3 -2.91 -0.85 22.09
N GLU A 4 -2.26 -0.46 23.20
CA GLU A 4 -0.86 -0.04 23.25
C GLU A 4 0.12 -1.15 22.86
N ARG A 5 -0.15 -2.41 23.24
CA ARG A 5 0.72 -3.54 22.86
C ARG A 5 0.56 -3.91 21.39
N LYS A 6 -0.64 -3.78 20.82
CA LYS A 6 -0.87 -3.97 19.38
C LYS A 6 -0.19 -2.88 18.56
N PHE A 7 -0.21 -1.63 19.04
CA PHE A 7 0.49 -0.52 18.41
C PHE A 7 2.00 -0.68 18.46
N LEU A 8 2.55 -1.00 19.65
CA LEU A 8 3.98 -1.25 19.79
C LEU A 8 4.44 -2.41 18.92
N LEU A 9 3.65 -3.49 18.82
CA LEU A 9 3.93 -4.59 17.90
C LEU A 9 3.85 -4.14 16.43
N ALA A 10 2.86 -3.34 16.03
CA ALA A 10 2.76 -2.82 14.67
C ALA A 10 3.94 -1.89 14.32
N CYS A 11 4.34 -1.00 15.22
CA CYS A 11 5.52 -0.15 15.06
C CYS A 11 6.81 -0.96 15.05
N LEU A 12 6.93 -1.99 15.89
CA LEU A 12 8.09 -2.89 15.90
C LEU A 12 8.18 -3.68 14.59
N ILE A 13 7.07 -4.22 14.09
CA ILE A 13 7.00 -4.92 12.81
C ILE A 13 7.35 -3.95 11.68
N PHE A 14 6.78 -2.73 11.68
CA PHE A 14 7.08 -1.72 10.68
C PHE A 14 8.57 -1.32 10.69
N ALA A 15 9.16 -1.11 11.87
CA ALA A 15 10.58 -0.81 12.03
C ALA A 15 11.49 -1.99 11.63
N LEU A 16 11.13 -3.22 12.01
CA LEU A 16 11.84 -4.43 11.63
C LEU A 16 11.81 -4.64 10.12
N VAL A 17 10.68 -4.33 9.47
CA VAL A 17 10.57 -4.48 8.02
C VAL A 17 11.25 -3.33 7.29
N ILE A 18 11.22 -2.09 7.79
CA ILE A 18 12.08 -1.02 7.25
C ILE A 18 13.56 -1.43 7.34
N TYR A 19 13.97 -1.98 8.49
CA TYR A 19 15.32 -2.48 8.67
C TYR A 19 15.64 -3.61 7.69
N ALA A 20 14.73 -4.57 7.50
CA ALA A 20 14.85 -5.64 6.52
C ALA A 20 14.92 -5.11 5.07
N ILE A 21 14.09 -4.15 4.69
CA ILE A 21 14.12 -3.48 3.38
C ILE A 21 15.49 -2.86 3.14
N HIS A 22 16.06 -2.23 4.17
CA HIS A 22 17.37 -1.58 4.10
C HIS A 22 18.54 -2.58 4.08
N THR A 23 18.41 -3.75 4.74
CA THR A 23 19.44 -4.80 4.74
C THR A 23 19.40 -5.69 3.50
N PHE A 24 18.20 -5.98 2.97
CA PHE A 24 18.01 -6.77 1.75
C PHE A 24 18.18 -5.94 0.47
N GLY A 25 18.39 -4.63 0.57
CA GLY A 25 18.58 -3.76 -0.60
C GLY A 25 17.34 -3.69 -1.49
N LEU A 26 16.14 -3.86 -0.94
CA LEU A 26 14.91 -3.87 -1.72
C LEU A 26 14.65 -2.51 -2.40
N PHE A 27 15.08 -1.42 -1.77
CA PHE A 27 15.03 -0.08 -2.36
C PHE A 27 15.95 0.03 -3.58
N ASP A 28 17.17 -0.50 -3.48
CA ASP A 28 18.11 -0.55 -4.61
C ASP A 28 17.57 -1.46 -5.72
N LEU A 29 16.98 -2.60 -5.37
CA LEU A 29 16.37 -3.51 -6.33
C LEU A 29 15.17 -2.90 -7.07
N LEU A 30 14.31 -2.17 -6.35
CA LEU A 30 13.16 -1.50 -6.97
C LEU A 30 13.60 -0.33 -7.84
N THR A 31 14.69 0.36 -7.49
CA THR A 31 15.23 1.49 -8.26
C THR A 31 16.04 1.01 -9.49
N ASP A 32 16.68 -0.16 -9.40
CA ASP A 32 17.45 -0.79 -10.47
C ASP A 32 16.57 -1.68 -11.37
N LEU A 33 15.84 -1.02 -12.28
CA LEU A 33 14.94 -1.65 -13.26
C LEU A 33 15.55 -2.87 -13.99
N PRO A 34 16.79 -2.82 -14.52
CA PRO A 34 17.46 -3.97 -15.13
C PRO A 34 17.54 -5.21 -14.22
N HIS A 35 17.84 -5.00 -12.94
CA HIS A 35 17.98 -6.09 -11.97
C HIS A 35 16.62 -6.70 -11.64
N LEU A 36 15.61 -5.86 -11.43
CA LEU A 36 14.22 -6.26 -11.24
C LEU A 36 13.68 -7.06 -12.44
N GLN A 37 13.96 -6.59 -13.66
CA GLN A 37 13.57 -7.28 -14.89
C GLN A 37 14.22 -8.65 -14.98
N THR A 38 15.50 -8.76 -14.64
CA THR A 38 16.22 -10.04 -14.67
C THR A 38 15.61 -11.03 -13.69
N LEU A 39 15.33 -10.61 -12.46
CA LEU A 39 14.68 -11.44 -11.43
C LEU A 39 13.31 -11.95 -11.87
N ILE A 40 12.46 -11.07 -12.40
CA ILE A 40 11.12 -11.45 -12.84
C ILE A 40 11.19 -12.41 -14.04
N ARG A 41 12.11 -12.18 -14.98
CA ARG A 41 12.31 -13.05 -16.15
C ARG A 41 12.88 -14.42 -15.77
N GLN A 42 13.84 -14.47 -14.85
CA GLN A 42 14.42 -15.72 -14.33
C GLN A 42 13.39 -16.57 -13.58
N SER A 43 12.38 -15.93 -12.98
CA SER A 43 11.31 -16.61 -12.24
C SER A 43 10.29 -17.32 -13.14
N GLY A 44 10.33 -17.11 -14.46
CA GLY A 44 9.45 -17.78 -15.43
C GLY A 44 7.95 -17.59 -15.12
N LEU A 45 7.20 -18.69 -15.01
CA LEU A 45 5.77 -18.69 -14.67
C LEU A 45 5.47 -18.08 -13.29
N PHE A 46 6.43 -18.11 -12.34
CA PHE A 46 6.28 -17.49 -11.03
C PHE A 46 6.48 -15.97 -11.05
N GLY A 47 6.98 -15.41 -12.16
CA GLY A 47 7.23 -13.96 -12.29
C GLY A 47 5.98 -13.11 -12.07
N TYR A 48 4.80 -13.60 -12.48
CA TYR A 48 3.52 -12.92 -12.24
C TYR A 48 3.18 -12.80 -10.75
N SER A 49 3.33 -13.90 -10.00
CA SER A 49 3.04 -13.93 -8.57
C SER A 49 4.06 -13.11 -7.78
N LEU A 50 5.34 -13.21 -8.16
CA LEU A 50 6.42 -12.42 -7.57
C LEU A 50 6.20 -10.92 -7.75
N TYR A 51 5.80 -10.49 -8.96
CA TYR A 51 5.47 -9.09 -9.23
C TYR A 51 4.35 -8.57 -8.34
N ILE A 52 3.23 -9.31 -8.23
CA ILE A 52 2.09 -8.93 -7.39
C ILE A 52 2.53 -8.82 -5.92
N LEU A 53 3.31 -9.79 -5.43
CA LEU A 53 3.80 -9.79 -4.06
C LEU A 53 4.71 -8.59 -3.76
N LEU A 54 5.66 -8.31 -4.66
CA LEU A 54 6.53 -7.13 -4.57
C LEU A 54 5.73 -5.84 -4.56
N PHE A 55 4.69 -5.74 -5.39
CA PHE A 55 3.81 -4.58 -5.44
C PHE A 55 3.06 -4.36 -4.13
N ILE A 56 2.48 -5.43 -3.56
CA ILE A 56 1.78 -5.39 -2.27
C ILE A 56 2.72 -4.93 -1.16
N ILE A 57 3.90 -5.56 -1.07
CA ILE A 57 4.92 -5.19 -0.08
C ILE A 57 5.29 -3.71 -0.26
N ALA A 58 5.65 -3.28 -1.46
CA ALA A 58 6.04 -1.91 -1.73
C ALA A 58 4.95 -0.90 -1.31
N THR A 59 3.69 -1.19 -1.62
CA THR A 59 2.56 -0.33 -1.26
C THR A 59 2.33 -0.28 0.25
N LEU A 60 2.44 -1.42 0.95
CA LEU A 60 2.32 -1.46 2.42
C LEU A 60 3.41 -0.66 3.13
N PHE A 61 4.59 -0.53 2.50
CA PHE A 61 5.70 0.28 3.00
C PHE A 61 5.74 1.71 2.44
N LEU A 62 4.67 2.15 1.75
CA LEU A 62 4.56 3.46 1.11
C LEU A 62 5.72 3.76 0.14
N LEU A 63 6.31 2.72 -0.45
CA LEU A 63 7.31 2.85 -1.50
C LEU A 63 6.63 3.32 -2.80
N PRO A 64 7.36 4.02 -3.68
CA PRO A 64 6.81 4.54 -4.93
C PRO A 64 6.36 3.39 -5.86
N GLY A 65 5.05 3.13 -5.89
CA GLY A 65 4.43 2.10 -6.73
C GLY A 65 4.56 2.36 -8.24
N SER A 66 4.83 3.61 -8.65
CA SER A 66 5.06 3.98 -10.05
C SER A 66 6.20 3.20 -10.69
N ILE A 67 7.26 2.89 -9.92
CA ILE A 67 8.41 2.16 -10.42
C ILE A 67 8.02 0.72 -10.79
N LEU A 68 7.20 0.09 -9.95
CA LEU A 68 6.65 -1.25 -10.22
C LEU A 68 5.73 -1.25 -11.43
N VAL A 69 4.86 -0.25 -11.57
CA VAL A 69 3.98 -0.14 -12.76
C VAL A 69 4.80 -0.06 -14.05
N ILE A 70 5.87 0.76 -14.06
CA ILE A 70 6.78 0.88 -15.20
C ILE A 70 7.48 -0.46 -15.47
N ALA A 71 8.02 -1.09 -14.43
CA ALA A 71 8.67 -2.39 -14.56
C ALA A 71 7.72 -3.47 -15.09
N GLY A 72 6.48 -3.52 -14.60
CA GLY A 72 5.45 -4.44 -15.08
C GLY A 72 5.14 -4.24 -16.56
N GLY A 73 5.04 -2.98 -17.00
CA GLY A 73 4.86 -2.63 -18.41
C GLY A 73 6.02 -3.06 -19.31
N ILE A 74 7.26 -2.92 -18.83
CA ILE A 74 8.47 -3.33 -19.57
C ILE A 74 8.61 -4.86 -19.62
N VAL A 75 8.34 -5.56 -18.51
CA VAL A 75 8.57 -7.00 -18.39
C VAL A 75 7.47 -7.81 -19.06
N PHE A 76 6.20 -7.46 -18.82
CA PHE A 76 5.03 -8.22 -19.30
C PHE A 76 4.35 -7.59 -20.52
N GLY A 77 4.82 -6.43 -20.97
CA GLY A 77 4.20 -5.64 -22.03
C GLY A 77 3.09 -4.72 -21.50
N PRO A 78 2.65 -3.74 -22.31
CA PRO A 78 1.75 -2.68 -21.87
C PRO A 78 0.38 -3.19 -21.44
N LEU A 79 -0.23 -4.15 -22.16
CA LEU A 79 -1.54 -4.68 -21.80
C LEU A 79 -1.50 -5.55 -20.54
N LEU A 80 -0.68 -6.61 -20.53
CA LEU A 80 -0.61 -7.53 -19.39
C LEU A 80 0.01 -6.86 -18.16
N GLY A 81 1.03 -6.03 -18.33
CA GLY A 81 1.63 -5.24 -17.26
C GLY A 81 0.61 -4.31 -16.59
N THR A 82 -0.25 -3.64 -17.37
CA THR A 82 -1.32 -2.80 -16.82
C THR A 82 -2.35 -3.63 -16.06
N LEU A 83 -2.79 -4.76 -16.63
CA LEU A 83 -3.78 -5.63 -15.98
C LEU A 83 -3.25 -6.19 -14.65
N LEU A 84 -2.01 -6.68 -14.64
CA LEU A 84 -1.34 -7.18 -13.44
C LEU A 84 -1.15 -6.08 -12.40
N SER A 85 -0.75 -4.88 -12.83
CA SER A 85 -0.59 -3.72 -11.93
C SER A 85 -1.90 -3.31 -11.30
N LEU A 86 -3.00 -3.32 -12.05
CA LEU A 86 -4.34 -3.03 -11.52
C LEU A 86 -4.76 -4.04 -10.46
N ILE A 87 -4.57 -5.34 -10.72
CA ILE A 87 -4.87 -6.41 -9.77
C ILE A 87 -4.01 -6.25 -8.52
N ALA A 88 -2.70 -6.06 -8.70
CA ALA A 88 -1.74 -5.92 -7.62
C ALA A 88 -2.05 -4.70 -6.75
N ALA A 89 -2.30 -3.54 -7.36
CA ALA A 89 -2.67 -2.31 -6.65
C ALA A 89 -3.99 -2.48 -5.88
N THR A 90 -5.00 -3.10 -6.48
CA THR A 90 -6.30 -3.35 -5.82
C THR A 90 -6.13 -4.24 -4.59
N LEU A 91 -5.35 -5.31 -4.71
CA LEU A 91 -5.04 -6.21 -3.60
C LEU A 91 -4.24 -5.50 -2.51
N ALA A 92 -3.24 -4.72 -2.90
CA ALA A 92 -2.39 -3.96 -1.99
C ALA A 92 -3.20 -2.93 -1.19
N SER A 93 -4.03 -2.12 -1.86
CA SER A 93 -4.92 -1.16 -1.22
C SER A 93 -5.93 -1.83 -0.30
N SER A 94 -6.49 -2.98 -0.71
CA SER A 94 -7.41 -3.75 0.13
C SER A 94 -6.71 -4.26 1.41
N CYS A 95 -5.49 -4.77 1.30
CA CYS A 95 -4.70 -5.21 2.44
C CYS A 95 -4.34 -4.04 3.37
N SER A 96 -3.88 -2.92 2.80
CA SER A 96 -3.57 -1.70 3.55
C SER A 96 -4.78 -1.18 4.31
N PHE A 97 -5.95 -1.14 3.67
CA PHE A 97 -7.20 -0.74 4.29
C PHE A 97 -7.59 -1.66 5.46
N LEU A 98 -7.49 -2.98 5.29
CA LEU A 98 -7.79 -3.93 6.36
C LEU A 98 -6.83 -3.77 7.54
N LEU A 99 -5.53 -3.60 7.28
CA LEU A 99 -4.53 -3.35 8.30
C LEU A 99 -4.84 -2.04 9.05
N ALA A 100 -5.11 -0.96 8.34
CA ALA A 100 -5.49 0.33 8.91
C ALA A 100 -6.77 0.23 9.76
N ARG A 101 -7.79 -0.52 9.29
CA ARG A 101 -9.05 -0.71 10.00
C ARG A 101 -8.88 -1.49 11.30
N TRP A 102 -8.04 -2.53 11.32
CA TRP A 102 -7.91 -3.42 12.48
C TRP A 102 -6.86 -2.94 13.48
N LEU A 103 -5.75 -2.35 13.02
CA LEU A 103 -4.65 -1.88 13.86
C LEU A 103 -4.76 -0.39 14.18
N GLY A 104 -5.28 0.42 13.24
CA GLY A 104 -5.29 1.88 13.33
C GLY A 104 -6.52 2.48 14.02
N ARG A 105 -7.66 1.78 14.05
CA ARG A 105 -8.94 2.32 14.57
C ARG A 105 -8.83 2.80 16.02
N ASP A 106 -8.30 1.97 16.91
CA ASP A 106 -8.20 2.29 18.35
C ASP A 106 -7.28 3.50 18.60
N LEU A 107 -6.22 3.64 17.81
CA LEU A 107 -5.26 4.74 17.90
C LEU A 107 -5.82 6.03 17.31
N LEU A 108 -6.46 5.94 16.15
CA LEU A 108 -7.15 7.08 15.53
C LEU A 108 -8.20 7.66 16.48
N LEU A 109 -8.99 6.80 17.14
CA LEU A 109 -9.96 7.24 18.13
C LEU A 109 -9.29 7.86 19.37
N LYS A 110 -8.17 7.29 19.86
CA LYS A 110 -7.43 7.83 21.01
C LYS A 110 -6.84 9.23 20.73
N TYR A 111 -6.20 9.42 19.59
CA TYR A 111 -5.45 10.65 19.28
C TYR A 111 -6.27 11.70 18.55
N VAL A 112 -7.17 11.30 17.66
CA VAL A 112 -7.89 12.20 16.73
C VAL A 112 -9.41 12.11 16.91
N GLY A 113 -9.92 11.13 17.66
CA GLY A 113 -11.37 10.94 17.88
C GLY A 113 -12.07 12.12 18.57
N HIS A 114 -11.33 12.94 19.32
CA HIS A 114 -11.85 14.14 19.97
C HIS A 114 -11.94 15.36 19.03
N SER A 115 -11.37 15.28 17.82
CA SER A 115 -11.42 16.37 16.84
C SER A 115 -12.80 16.46 16.19
N HIS A 116 -13.40 17.65 16.20
CA HIS A 116 -14.66 17.93 15.50
C HIS A 116 -14.59 17.58 14.02
N THR A 117 -13.43 17.76 13.39
CA THR A 117 -13.20 17.42 11.97
C THR A 117 -13.29 15.92 11.74
N PHE A 118 -12.70 15.10 12.62
CA PHE A 118 -12.73 13.64 12.49
C PHE A 118 -14.14 13.08 12.66
N GLN A 119 -14.88 13.59 13.65
CA GLN A 119 -16.28 13.18 13.88
C GLN A 119 -17.20 13.59 12.73
N ALA A 120 -16.98 14.77 12.13
CA ALA A 120 -17.72 15.21 10.95
C ALA A 120 -17.44 14.30 9.73
N ILE A 121 -16.18 13.93 9.51
CA ILE A 121 -15.78 12.99 8.46
C ILE A 121 -16.43 11.62 8.68
N GLU A 122 -16.36 11.07 9.90
CA GLU A 122 -16.94 9.76 10.21
C GLU A 122 -18.45 9.75 9.98
N LYS A 123 -19.15 10.81 10.40
CA LYS A 123 -20.59 10.97 10.18
C LYS A 123 -20.95 11.13 8.69
N GLY A 124 -20.09 11.80 7.91
CA GLY A 124 -20.22 11.93 6.46
C GLY A 124 -20.08 10.58 5.75
N ILE A 125 -19.04 9.81 6.10
CA ILE A 125 -18.81 8.45 5.59
C ILE A 125 -19.98 7.52 5.97
N ALA A 126 -20.49 7.62 7.20
CA ALA A 126 -21.59 6.78 7.68
C ALA A 126 -22.93 7.06 6.97
N ARG A 127 -23.15 8.29 6.49
CA ARG A 127 -24.36 8.64 5.73
C ARG A 127 -24.25 8.19 4.28
N ASN A 128 -23.22 8.65 3.56
CA ASN A 128 -23.05 8.38 2.13
C ASN A 128 -21.57 8.04 1.83
N GLY A 129 -21.12 6.85 2.21
CA GLY A 129 -19.73 6.44 2.02
C GLY A 129 -19.26 6.41 0.56
N ILE A 130 -20.16 6.13 -0.38
CA ILE A 130 -19.86 6.13 -1.83
C ILE A 130 -19.60 7.55 -2.32
N ASP A 131 -20.48 8.51 -1.99
CA ASP A 131 -20.31 9.91 -2.36
C ASP A 131 -19.02 10.47 -1.76
N PHE A 132 -18.72 10.12 -0.51
CA PHE A 132 -17.48 10.52 0.14
C PHE A 132 -16.25 9.98 -0.59
N LEU A 133 -16.28 8.71 -1.02
CA LEU A 133 -15.19 8.09 -1.79
C LEU A 133 -15.04 8.67 -3.20
N ILE A 134 -16.13 9.07 -3.84
CA ILE A 134 -16.09 9.76 -5.14
C ILE A 134 -15.51 11.16 -4.97
N LEU A 135 -15.91 11.90 -3.93
CA LEU A 135 -15.42 13.25 -3.65
C LEU A 135 -13.92 13.26 -3.33
N THR A 136 -13.43 12.29 -2.54
CA THR A 136 -11.99 12.20 -2.26
C THR A 136 -11.17 11.91 -3.50
N ARG A 137 -11.72 11.21 -4.51
CA ARG A 137 -11.08 10.98 -5.81
C ARG A 137 -11.14 12.19 -6.76
N LEU A 138 -12.19 12.99 -6.70
CA LEU A 138 -12.35 14.19 -7.53
C LEU A 138 -11.50 15.36 -7.06
N ILE A 139 -11.23 15.44 -5.76
CA ILE A 139 -10.48 16.53 -5.15
C ILE A 139 -9.05 16.06 -4.86
N PRO A 140 -8.03 16.52 -5.63
CA PRO A 140 -6.64 16.05 -5.52
C PRO A 140 -5.91 16.53 -4.24
N LEU A 141 -6.64 16.97 -3.21
CA LEU A 141 -6.10 17.39 -1.92
C LEU A 141 -5.57 16.20 -1.09
N PHE A 142 -6.03 14.97 -1.37
CA PHE A 142 -5.57 13.78 -0.66
C PHE A 142 -4.42 13.11 -1.44
N PRO A 143 -3.24 12.95 -0.83
CA PRO A 143 -2.14 12.24 -1.49
C PRO A 143 -2.54 10.80 -1.78
N TYR A 144 -2.10 10.26 -2.92
CA TYR A 144 -2.51 8.95 -3.45
C TYR A 144 -2.35 7.79 -2.46
N ASN A 145 -1.41 7.89 -1.52
CA ASN A 145 -1.16 6.89 -0.49
C ASN A 145 -2.19 6.92 0.67
N ILE A 146 -3.01 7.96 0.76
CA ILE A 146 -4.03 8.19 1.80
C ILE A 146 -5.47 8.07 1.25
N GLN A 147 -5.64 8.14 -0.08
CA GLN A 147 -6.91 7.81 -0.77
C GLN A 147 -7.18 6.31 -0.78
#